data_AF-A0A0Q5TRH0-F1
#
_entry.id   AF-A0A0Q5TRH0-F1
#
_cell.length_a   1.000
_cell.length_b   1.000
_cell.length_c   1.000
_cell.angle_alpha   90.00
_cell.angle_beta   90.00
_cell.angle_gamma   90.00
#
_symmetry.space_group_name_H-M   'P 1'
#
loop_
_entity.id
_entity.type
_entity.pdbx_description
1 polymer ?
#
loop_
_entity_poly.entity_id
_entity_poly.type
_entity_poly.pdbx_seq_one_letter_code
_entity_poly.pdbx_strand_id
1 'polypeptide(L)'
;MSLTKKEKITLFWFRRDLRLEDNAGLYYALKSPYPVVPLFIFDRNILDDLDGKDPRITFIYNAVEKIRKELKQHGSDILVYYDCPLKVWKRLSEEFEIAEVYTNTDYEPYALERDRDVFNILKEKKTVFKTVKDQVIFEKKEILSGQNTPYTVFTPYSRAWKEKLNDFYLSSYPTKKYLKNLQKWSGSSIPTMGEMGFEVSEYHFPDDEVSETLLEDYAEQRDFPALQATSRIGIHLRFGTVSIRQLARKAKDHSAVFLSELIWRDFYQQILSNFPEVGKGKAFRSAYDLIRWRYDKDDFKKWCEGKTGYPLVDAGMRQLNAIGFMHNRVRMVTASFLSKHLLIDWRLGEAYFAEKLLDYDMAANNGGWQWAAGSGTDAAPYFRIFNPAAQAQRFDPKGEYIKKWVPEIGTSEYPEPMVDHKMARERCLEAYKKALDQAR
;
A
#
# COMPACT_ATOMS: atom_id res chain seq x y z
N MET A 1 -17.59 11.26 31.08
CA MET A 1 -16.82 10.61 32.17
C MET A 1 -15.45 10.25 31.60
N SER A 2 -14.37 10.43 32.36
CA SER A 2 -13.03 10.02 31.95
C SER A 2 -12.87 8.49 32.05
N LEU A 3 -11.89 7.94 31.32
CA LEU A 3 -11.63 6.50 31.30
C LEU A 3 -11.15 6.00 32.68
N THR A 4 -11.85 5.03 33.26
CA THR A 4 -11.58 4.45 34.58
C THR A 4 -10.37 3.50 34.54
N LYS A 5 -9.27 3.88 35.21
CA LYS A 5 -8.00 3.12 35.22
C LYS A 5 -8.06 1.75 35.91
N LYS A 6 -9.06 1.51 36.78
CA LYS A 6 -9.23 0.27 37.56
C LYS A 6 -10.19 -0.74 36.93
N GLU A 7 -10.88 -0.37 35.85
CA GLU A 7 -11.77 -1.29 35.16
C GLU A 7 -10.96 -2.13 34.17
N LYS A 8 -11.24 -3.44 34.13
CA LYS A 8 -10.55 -4.34 33.23
C LYS A 8 -11.10 -4.17 31.82
N ILE A 9 -10.24 -3.81 30.87
CA ILE A 9 -10.66 -3.42 29.51
C ILE A 9 -10.05 -4.30 28.42
N THR A 10 -10.68 -4.26 27.24
CA THR A 10 -10.12 -4.75 25.99
C THR A 10 -9.70 -3.57 25.12
N LEU A 11 -8.46 -3.55 24.64
CA LEU A 11 -8.03 -2.55 23.66
C LEU A 11 -8.20 -3.07 22.24
N PHE A 12 -8.76 -2.24 21.36
CA PHE A 12 -8.65 -2.45 19.92
C PHE A 12 -7.72 -1.40 19.32
N TRP A 13 -6.54 -1.84 18.90
CA TRP A 13 -5.52 -0.96 18.34
C TRP A 13 -5.71 -0.85 16.83
N PHE A 14 -6.12 0.32 16.34
CA PHE A 14 -6.14 0.70 14.92
C PHE A 14 -4.73 1.04 14.41
N ARG A 15 -4.43 0.69 13.16
CA ARG A 15 -3.23 1.12 12.42
C ARG A 15 -3.55 1.53 10.98
N ARG A 16 -3.84 0.55 10.13
CA ARG A 16 -4.08 0.73 8.68
C ARG A 16 -5.43 0.16 8.24
N ASP A 17 -6.38 0.23 9.14
CA ASP A 17 -7.71 -0.38 9.16
C ASP A 17 -8.73 0.61 9.72
N LEU A 18 -8.62 1.87 9.29
CA LEU A 18 -9.29 3.05 9.83
C LEU A 18 -10.78 3.11 9.47
N ARG A 19 -11.55 2.11 9.94
CA ARG A 19 -13.01 2.04 9.81
C ARG A 19 -13.63 1.22 10.95
N LEU A 20 -14.84 1.60 11.36
CA LEU A 20 -15.64 0.79 12.29
C LEU A 20 -16.37 -0.36 11.59
N GLU A 21 -16.81 -0.12 10.35
CA GLU A 21 -17.61 -1.09 9.60
C GLU A 21 -16.76 -2.21 9.01
N ASP A 22 -17.28 -3.44 9.05
CA ASP A 22 -16.64 -4.61 8.47
C ASP A 22 -15.15 -4.70 8.83
N ASN A 23 -14.84 -4.56 10.12
CA ASN A 23 -13.49 -4.63 10.65
C ASN A 23 -13.39 -5.89 11.52
N ALA A 24 -12.63 -6.87 11.07
CA ALA A 24 -12.58 -8.20 11.69
C ALA A 24 -12.07 -8.17 13.13
N GLY A 25 -10.91 -7.54 13.36
CA GLY A 25 -10.33 -7.42 14.69
C GLY A 25 -11.22 -6.63 15.65
N LEU A 26 -11.84 -5.54 15.19
CA LEU A 26 -12.77 -4.77 16.02
C LEU A 26 -14.02 -5.59 16.35
N TYR A 27 -14.56 -6.35 15.39
CA TYR A 27 -15.68 -7.26 15.63
C TYR A 27 -15.38 -8.27 16.74
N TYR A 28 -14.20 -8.90 16.72
CA TYR A 28 -13.82 -9.83 17.78
C TYR A 28 -13.56 -9.13 19.12
N ALA A 29 -12.94 -7.94 19.10
CA ALA A 29 -12.78 -7.12 20.30
C ALA A 29 -14.13 -6.80 20.95
N LEU A 30 -15.11 -6.36 20.18
CA LEU A 30 -16.46 -6.00 20.66
C LEU A 30 -17.26 -7.20 21.18
N LYS A 31 -16.82 -8.43 20.95
CA LYS A 31 -17.39 -9.65 21.54
C LYS A 31 -16.66 -10.11 22.79
N SER A 32 -15.60 -9.42 23.21
CA SER A 32 -14.93 -9.65 24.47
C SER A 32 -15.89 -9.43 25.64
N PRO A 33 -15.74 -10.18 26.76
CA PRO A 33 -16.54 -9.93 27.97
C PRO A 33 -16.19 -8.61 28.67
N TYR A 34 -15.11 -7.93 28.24
CA TYR A 34 -14.67 -6.66 28.80
C TYR A 34 -15.05 -5.49 27.89
N PRO A 35 -15.30 -4.30 28.44
CA PRO A 35 -15.55 -3.11 27.64
C PRO A 35 -14.38 -2.76 26.72
N VAL A 36 -14.70 -2.34 25.50
CA VAL A 36 -13.70 -2.07 24.46
C VAL A 36 -13.32 -0.60 24.40
N VAL A 37 -12.02 -0.32 24.43
CA VAL A 37 -11.45 1.01 24.22
C VAL A 37 -10.63 1.00 22.91
N PRO A 38 -11.07 1.72 21.88
CA PRO A 38 -10.27 1.99 20.70
C PRO A 38 -8.97 2.74 21.01
N LEU A 39 -7.91 2.41 20.29
CA LEU A 39 -6.59 3.04 20.36
C LEU A 39 -6.06 3.30 18.96
N PHE A 40 -5.48 4.48 18.73
CA PHE A 40 -4.65 4.79 17.57
C PHE A 40 -3.33 5.41 18.02
N ILE A 41 -2.24 5.12 17.30
CA ILE A 41 -0.91 5.67 17.57
C ILE A 41 -0.38 6.22 16.26
N PHE A 42 -0.16 7.54 16.22
CA PHE A 42 0.71 8.18 15.23
C PHE A 42 2.15 7.78 15.56
N ASP A 43 2.63 6.78 14.83
CA ASP A 43 3.87 6.06 15.12
C ASP A 43 5.11 6.86 14.69
N ARG A 44 5.85 7.39 15.66
CA ARG A 44 7.06 8.17 15.40
C ARG A 44 8.17 7.40 14.70
N ASN A 45 8.21 6.07 14.79
CA ASN A 45 9.20 5.29 14.04
C ASN A 45 8.94 5.32 12.52
N ILE A 46 7.74 5.72 12.09
CA ILE A 46 7.39 5.94 10.69
C ILE A 46 7.41 7.44 10.38
N LEU A 47 6.80 8.24 11.24
CA LEU A 47 6.49 9.65 10.97
C LEU A 47 7.71 10.57 11.05
N ASP A 48 8.71 10.25 11.89
CA ASP A 48 9.89 11.11 12.07
C ASP A 48 10.76 11.19 10.79
N ASP A 49 10.61 10.24 9.86
CA ASP A 49 11.31 10.22 8.57
C ASP A 49 10.54 10.92 7.43
N LEU A 50 9.32 11.40 7.68
CA LEU A 50 8.47 12.03 6.68
C LEU A 50 8.64 13.55 6.63
N ASP A 51 8.35 14.13 5.47
CA ASP A 51 8.23 15.58 5.33
C ASP A 51 7.01 16.07 6.14
N GLY A 52 7.17 17.19 6.88
CA GLY A 52 6.08 17.82 7.62
C GLY A 52 4.87 18.21 6.74
N LYS A 53 5.04 18.27 5.42
CA LYS A 53 3.98 18.57 4.43
C LYS A 53 3.35 17.33 3.79
N ASP A 54 3.65 16.14 4.30
CA ASP A 54 3.15 14.90 3.72
C ASP A 54 1.61 14.82 3.80
N PRO A 55 0.90 14.82 2.64
CA PRO A 55 -0.56 14.79 2.61
C PRO A 55 -1.16 13.52 3.23
N ARG A 56 -0.41 12.42 3.31
CA ARG A 56 -0.89 11.16 3.88
C ARG A 56 -1.22 11.32 5.36
N ILE A 57 -0.51 12.18 6.08
CA ILE A 57 -0.78 12.42 7.50
C ILE A 57 -2.10 13.16 7.68
N THR A 58 -2.41 14.12 6.80
CA THR A 58 -3.74 14.78 6.77
C THR A 58 -4.85 13.76 6.51
N PHE A 59 -4.64 12.83 5.56
CA PHE A 59 -5.62 11.77 5.28
C PHE A 59 -5.88 10.87 6.50
N ILE A 60 -4.83 10.38 7.14
CA ILE A 60 -4.91 9.54 8.35
C ILE A 60 -5.60 10.30 9.48
N TYR A 61 -5.21 11.55 9.72
CA TYR A 61 -5.80 12.41 10.74
C TYR A 61 -7.31 12.57 10.54
N ASN A 62 -7.73 12.88 9.31
CA ASN A 62 -9.15 13.00 8.97
C ASN A 62 -9.91 11.68 9.17
N ALA A 63 -9.29 10.54 8.84
CA ALA A 63 -9.89 9.22 9.07
C ALA A 63 -10.04 8.90 10.57
N VAL A 64 -9.05 9.24 11.40
CA VAL A 64 -9.12 9.07 12.86
C VAL A 64 -10.19 9.98 13.47
N GLU A 65 -10.28 11.24 13.04
CA GLU A 65 -11.34 12.16 13.47
C GLU A 65 -12.74 11.68 13.03
N LYS A 66 -12.88 11.10 11.84
CA LYS A 66 -14.13 10.47 11.37
C LYS A 66 -14.54 9.31 12.30
N ILE A 67 -13.62 8.39 12.59
CA ILE A 67 -13.84 7.30 13.56
C ILE A 67 -14.24 7.85 14.92
N ARG A 68 -13.52 8.85 15.41
CA ARG A 68 -13.79 9.48 16.70
C ARG A 68 -15.20 10.09 16.75
N LYS A 69 -15.62 10.79 15.70
CA LYS A 69 -16.97 11.35 15.58
C LYS A 69 -18.03 10.26 15.62
N GLU A 70 -17.82 9.15 14.92
CA GLU A 70 -18.73 7.99 14.95
C GLU A 70 -18.78 7.34 16.34
N LEU A 71 -17.64 7.15 17.02
CA LEU A 71 -17.59 6.60 18.38
C LEU A 71 -18.35 7.47 19.39
N LYS A 72 -18.27 8.80 19.25
CA LYS A 72 -19.00 9.75 20.12
C LYS A 72 -20.51 9.63 19.99
N GLN A 73 -21.03 9.28 18.80
CA GLN A 73 -22.47 8.99 18.62
C GLN A 73 -22.92 7.77 19.45
N HIS A 74 -21.99 6.89 19.81
CA HIS A 74 -22.21 5.73 20.67
C HIS A 74 -21.78 5.97 22.13
N GLY A 75 -21.49 7.22 22.52
CA GLY A 75 -21.07 7.57 23.89
C GLY A 75 -19.69 7.03 24.27
N SER A 76 -18.84 6.76 23.28
CA SER A 76 -17.45 6.31 23.44
C SER A 76 -16.48 7.32 22.81
N ASP A 77 -15.19 7.05 22.93
CA ASP A 77 -14.11 7.82 22.33
C ASP A 77 -12.93 6.89 21.97
N ILE A 78 -11.87 7.45 21.39
CA ILE A 78 -10.63 6.75 21.02
C ILE A 78 -9.43 7.37 21.73
N LEU A 79 -8.54 6.52 22.26
CA LEU A 79 -7.23 6.96 22.73
C LEU A 79 -6.33 7.24 21.52
N VAL A 80 -5.73 8.43 21.45
CA VAL A 80 -4.81 8.78 20.37
C VAL A 80 -3.49 9.30 20.95
N TYR A 81 -2.40 8.68 20.54
CA TYR A 81 -1.04 9.04 20.96
C TYR A 81 -0.19 9.41 19.75
N TYR A 82 0.79 10.29 19.96
CA TYR A 82 1.89 10.56 19.03
C TYR A 82 3.21 10.24 19.75
N ASP A 83 3.70 9.01 19.57
CA ASP A 83 4.94 8.51 20.17
C ASP A 83 5.35 7.18 19.50
N CYS A 84 6.48 6.61 19.90
CA CYS A 84 6.87 5.26 19.50
C CYS A 84 5.92 4.22 20.14
N PRO A 85 5.39 3.23 19.40
CA PRO A 85 4.43 2.25 19.89
C PRO A 85 4.87 1.54 21.17
N LEU A 86 6.15 1.15 21.28
CA LEU A 86 6.64 0.44 22.46
C LEU A 86 6.59 1.30 23.74
N LYS A 87 6.78 2.62 23.63
CA LYS A 87 6.64 3.54 24.77
C LYS A 87 5.19 3.68 25.18
N VAL A 88 4.29 3.85 24.21
CA VAL A 88 2.84 3.91 24.44
C VAL A 88 2.36 2.62 25.11
N TRP A 89 2.76 1.46 24.61
CA TRP A 89 2.33 0.17 25.17
C TRP A 89 2.85 -0.07 26.59
N LYS A 90 4.10 0.30 26.90
CA LYS A 90 4.62 0.27 28.28
C LYS A 90 3.75 1.14 29.20
N ARG A 91 3.52 2.38 28.80
CA ARG A 91 2.67 3.33 29.54
C ARG A 91 1.24 2.80 29.75
N LEU A 92 0.58 2.34 28.68
CA LEU A 92 -0.78 1.80 28.76
C LEU A 92 -0.86 0.58 29.70
N SER A 93 0.17 -0.27 29.68
CA SER A 93 0.24 -1.46 30.53
C SER A 93 0.44 -1.18 32.03
N GLU A 94 0.85 0.04 32.37
CA GLU A 94 0.96 0.54 33.73
C GLU A 94 -0.27 1.35 34.15
N GLU A 95 -0.88 2.06 33.19
CA GLU A 95 -2.03 2.93 33.44
C GLU A 95 -3.37 2.19 33.53
N PHE A 96 -3.51 1.06 32.84
CA PHE A 96 -4.78 0.33 32.71
C PHE A 96 -4.62 -1.16 33.04
N GLU A 97 -5.68 -1.76 33.59
CA GLU A 97 -5.79 -3.21 33.68
C GLU A 97 -6.29 -3.78 32.34
N ILE A 98 -5.37 -4.14 31.45
CA ILE A 98 -5.71 -4.62 30.10
C ILE A 98 -5.88 -6.15 30.12
N ALA A 99 -7.10 -6.63 29.85
CA ALA A 99 -7.39 -8.06 29.71
C ALA A 99 -6.91 -8.62 28.36
N GLU A 100 -7.35 -7.97 27.29
CA GLU A 100 -7.13 -8.40 25.92
C GLU A 100 -6.76 -7.22 25.04
N VAL A 101 -5.93 -7.47 24.04
CA VAL A 101 -5.62 -6.55 22.97
C VAL A 101 -5.93 -7.25 21.66
N TYR A 102 -6.74 -6.59 20.84
CA TYR A 102 -7.01 -7.01 19.47
C TYR A 102 -6.43 -5.99 18.50
N THR A 103 -5.97 -6.52 17.38
CA THR A 103 -5.45 -5.74 16.26
C THR A 103 -5.69 -6.53 14.98
N ASN A 104 -5.59 -5.90 13.81
CA ASN A 104 -5.62 -6.64 12.54
C ASN A 104 -4.20 -7.07 12.11
N THR A 105 -4.09 -8.18 11.39
CA THR A 105 -2.80 -8.68 10.92
C THR A 105 -2.19 -7.74 9.87
N ASP A 106 -0.94 -7.36 10.08
CA ASP A 106 -0.07 -6.74 9.07
C ASP A 106 1.00 -7.75 8.61
N TYR A 107 1.55 -7.54 7.42
CA TYR A 107 2.50 -8.45 6.78
C TYR A 107 3.85 -7.78 6.50
N GLU A 108 3.96 -6.46 6.68
CA GLU A 108 5.19 -5.71 6.43
C GLU A 108 6.25 -5.99 7.51
N PRO A 109 7.55 -6.03 7.16
CA PRO A 109 8.62 -6.39 8.10
C PRO A 109 8.63 -5.56 9.39
N TYR A 110 8.52 -4.23 9.28
CA TYR A 110 8.45 -3.35 10.45
C TYR A 110 7.25 -3.68 11.34
N ALA A 111 6.08 -3.91 10.74
CA ALA A 111 4.87 -4.21 11.50
C ALA A 111 4.98 -5.56 12.23
N LEU A 112 5.59 -6.58 11.62
CA LEU A 112 5.84 -7.87 12.26
C LEU A 112 6.80 -7.75 13.45
N GLU A 113 7.87 -6.97 13.31
CA GLU A 113 8.82 -6.70 14.38
C GLU A 113 8.16 -5.92 15.53
N ARG A 114 7.47 -4.81 15.21
CA ARG A 114 6.72 -4.01 16.17
C ARG A 114 5.71 -4.86 16.94
N ASP A 115 4.90 -5.65 16.24
CA ASP A 115 3.85 -6.44 16.88
C ASP A 115 4.42 -7.57 17.76
N ARG A 116 5.56 -8.16 17.38
CA ARG A 116 6.31 -9.11 18.22
C ARG A 116 6.79 -8.45 19.52
N ASP A 117 7.32 -7.24 19.43
CA ASP A 117 7.87 -6.54 20.60
C ASP A 117 6.75 -6.04 21.53
N VAL A 118 5.62 -5.59 20.96
CA VAL A 118 4.39 -5.31 21.73
C VAL A 118 3.85 -6.57 22.40
N PHE A 119 3.82 -7.70 21.69
CA PHE A 119 3.43 -8.98 22.27
C PHE A 119 4.27 -9.33 23.50
N ASN A 120 5.59 -9.11 23.46
CA ASN A 120 6.48 -9.39 24.58
C ASN A 120 6.14 -8.51 25.81
N ILE A 121 5.88 -7.21 25.61
CA ILE A 121 5.44 -6.29 26.69
C ILE A 121 4.13 -6.79 27.32
N LEU A 122 3.15 -7.15 26.52
CA LEU A 122 1.83 -7.59 26.99
C LEU A 122 1.89 -8.96 27.68
N LYS A 123 2.77 -9.85 27.21
CA LYS A 123 2.99 -11.18 27.81
C LYS A 123 3.50 -11.08 29.24
N GLU A 124 4.40 -10.15 29.55
CA GLU A 124 4.89 -9.90 30.91
C GLU A 124 3.77 -9.51 31.87
N LYS A 125 2.73 -8.84 31.36
CA LYS A 125 1.53 -8.43 32.10
C LYS A 125 0.41 -9.46 32.10
N LYS A 126 0.64 -10.63 31.49
CA LYS A 126 -0.38 -11.70 31.30
C LYS A 126 -1.60 -11.21 30.50
N THR A 127 -1.42 -10.20 29.66
CA THR A 127 -2.45 -9.69 28.74
C THR A 127 -2.43 -10.50 27.45
N VAL A 128 -3.60 -10.88 26.95
CA VAL A 128 -3.72 -11.64 25.69
C VAL A 128 -3.62 -10.68 24.50
N PHE A 129 -2.74 -10.96 23.54
CA PHE A 129 -2.62 -10.19 22.29
C PHE A 129 -3.06 -11.05 21.09
N LYS A 130 -4.04 -10.56 20.32
CA LYS A 130 -4.65 -11.28 19.19
C LYS A 130 -4.63 -10.43 17.92
N THR A 131 -4.12 -11.00 16.83
CA THR A 131 -4.14 -10.42 15.48
C THR A 131 -5.20 -11.12 14.63
N VAL A 132 -5.97 -10.39 13.83
CA VAL A 132 -7.05 -10.94 12.99
C VAL A 132 -6.88 -10.56 11.52
N LYS A 133 -7.10 -11.49 10.59
CA LYS A 133 -7.14 -11.21 9.15
C LYS A 133 -8.23 -10.19 8.80
N ASP A 134 -7.85 -9.09 8.17
CA ASP A 134 -8.82 -8.06 7.76
C ASP A 134 -8.53 -7.43 6.42
N GLN A 135 -7.28 -7.05 6.16
CA GLN A 135 -6.94 -6.24 5.00
C GLN A 135 -6.86 -6.99 3.66
N VAL A 136 -7.00 -8.32 3.64
CA VAL A 136 -6.97 -9.20 2.45
C VAL A 136 -8.11 -10.21 2.52
N ILE A 137 -8.50 -10.81 1.39
CA ILE A 137 -9.49 -11.90 1.39
C ILE A 137 -8.83 -13.21 1.83
N PHE A 138 -7.68 -13.52 1.27
CA PHE A 138 -6.84 -14.64 1.70
C PHE A 138 -5.44 -14.16 2.10
N GLU A 139 -4.96 -14.60 3.26
CA GLU A 139 -3.65 -14.25 3.81
C GLU A 139 -2.65 -15.41 3.72
N LYS A 140 -1.36 -15.07 3.72
CA LYS A 140 -0.25 -15.99 3.99
C LYS A 140 -0.32 -17.28 3.16
N LYS A 141 -0.72 -18.38 3.79
CA LYS A 141 -0.76 -19.74 3.24
C LYS A 141 -2.19 -20.25 3.01
N GLU A 142 -3.17 -19.36 2.94
CA GLU A 142 -4.56 -19.76 2.68
C GLU A 142 -4.80 -20.18 1.22
N ILE A 143 -3.96 -19.75 0.28
CA ILE A 143 -3.96 -20.20 -1.11
C ILE A 143 -2.60 -20.83 -1.41
N LEU A 144 -2.58 -22.13 -1.63
CA LEU A 144 -1.37 -22.92 -1.89
C LEU A 144 -1.54 -23.79 -3.13
N SER A 145 -0.41 -24.19 -3.72
CA SER A 145 -0.39 -25.17 -4.79
C SER A 145 -0.83 -26.56 -4.31
N GLY A 146 -1.08 -27.48 -5.24
CA GLY A 146 -1.32 -28.90 -4.91
C GLY A 146 -0.15 -29.58 -4.18
N GLN A 147 1.04 -28.96 -4.17
CA GLN A 147 2.22 -29.41 -3.41
C GLN A 147 2.33 -28.72 -2.04
N ASN A 148 1.29 -28.00 -1.58
CA ASN A 148 1.27 -27.26 -0.33
C ASN A 148 2.35 -26.17 -0.23
N THR A 149 2.74 -25.60 -1.38
CA THR A 149 3.73 -24.50 -1.48
C THR A 149 3.06 -23.18 -1.91
N PRO A 150 3.56 -22.02 -1.43
CA PRO A 150 3.07 -20.72 -1.89
C PRO A 150 3.23 -20.55 -3.41
N TYR A 151 2.24 -19.94 -4.05
CA TYR A 151 2.34 -19.61 -5.46
C TYR A 151 3.31 -18.45 -5.72
N THR A 152 4.09 -18.57 -6.80
CA THR A 152 5.07 -17.56 -7.25
C THR A 152 4.75 -17.00 -8.65
N VAL A 153 3.60 -17.42 -9.22
CA VAL A 153 3.07 -17.00 -10.51
C VAL A 153 1.61 -16.61 -10.32
N PHE A 154 1.20 -15.47 -10.86
CA PHE A 154 -0.13 -14.89 -10.59
C PHE A 154 -1.27 -15.70 -11.18
N THR A 155 -1.19 -16.09 -12.46
CA THR A 155 -2.29 -16.80 -13.13
C THR A 155 -2.78 -18.05 -12.38
N PRO A 156 -1.92 -19.00 -11.97
CA PRO A 156 -2.39 -20.15 -11.20
C PRO A 156 -2.83 -19.79 -9.78
N TYR A 157 -2.23 -18.77 -9.15
CA TYR A 157 -2.71 -18.24 -7.86
C TYR A 157 -4.14 -17.69 -7.98
N SER A 158 -4.38 -16.83 -8.97
CA SER A 158 -5.67 -16.18 -9.23
C SER A 158 -6.76 -17.21 -9.52
N ARG A 159 -6.44 -18.28 -10.26
CA ARG A 159 -7.36 -19.40 -10.47
C ARG A 159 -7.73 -20.09 -9.16
N ALA A 160 -6.74 -20.47 -8.35
CA ALA A 160 -6.97 -21.13 -7.05
C ALA A 160 -7.70 -20.21 -6.05
N TRP A 161 -7.39 -18.91 -6.06
CA TRP A 161 -8.06 -17.88 -5.28
C TRP A 161 -9.55 -17.81 -5.63
N LYS A 162 -9.88 -17.77 -6.92
CA LYS A 162 -11.27 -17.73 -7.41
C LYS A 162 -12.02 -19.03 -7.14
N GLU A 163 -11.35 -20.17 -7.25
CA GLU A 163 -11.92 -21.48 -6.94
C GLU A 163 -12.26 -21.64 -5.45
N LYS A 164 -11.40 -21.14 -4.56
CA LYS A 164 -11.66 -21.16 -3.11
C LYS A 164 -12.71 -20.13 -2.67
N LEU A 165 -12.85 -19.03 -3.42
CA LEU A 165 -13.77 -17.95 -3.08
C LEU A 165 -15.22 -18.43 -3.03
N ASN A 166 -15.92 -18.05 -1.96
CA ASN A 166 -17.36 -18.21 -1.82
C ASN A 166 -17.91 -17.08 -0.94
N ASP A 167 -19.23 -17.04 -0.74
CA ASP A 167 -19.89 -15.93 -0.06
C ASP A 167 -19.50 -15.81 1.43
N PHE A 168 -18.99 -16.89 2.04
CA PHE A 168 -18.45 -16.83 3.41
C PHE A 168 -17.21 -15.93 3.49
N TYR A 169 -16.25 -16.08 2.57
CA TYR A 169 -15.04 -15.25 2.55
C TYR A 169 -15.32 -13.78 2.22
N LEU A 170 -16.40 -13.54 1.48
CA LEU A 170 -16.86 -12.21 1.16
C LEU A 170 -17.80 -11.62 2.20
N SER A 171 -18.22 -12.34 3.24
CA SER A 171 -19.17 -11.83 4.22
C SER A 171 -18.57 -10.73 5.09
N SER A 172 -19.30 -9.62 5.25
CA SER A 172 -18.85 -8.54 6.14
C SER A 172 -19.01 -8.91 7.61
N TYR A 173 -18.08 -8.44 8.43
CA TYR A 173 -18.19 -8.55 9.88
C TYR A 173 -19.26 -7.57 10.41
N PRO A 174 -20.28 -8.03 11.15
CA PRO A 174 -21.40 -7.20 11.56
C PRO A 174 -21.07 -6.37 12.82
N THR A 175 -20.01 -5.56 12.76
CA THR A 175 -19.47 -4.77 13.90
C THR A 175 -20.54 -3.92 14.58
N LYS A 176 -21.43 -3.28 13.81
CA LYS A 176 -22.51 -2.41 14.31
C LYS A 176 -23.40 -3.08 15.37
N LYS A 177 -23.60 -4.41 15.29
CA LYS A 177 -24.41 -5.17 16.26
C LYS A 177 -23.81 -5.20 17.67
N TYR A 178 -22.51 -4.91 17.81
CA TYR A 178 -21.77 -5.07 19.06
C TYR A 178 -21.20 -3.75 19.61
N LEU A 179 -21.49 -2.60 19.00
CA LEU A 179 -21.02 -1.28 19.45
C LEU A 179 -21.46 -0.91 20.87
N LYS A 180 -22.49 -1.58 21.40
CA LYS A 180 -22.88 -1.45 22.82
C LYS A 180 -21.77 -1.85 23.80
N ASN A 181 -20.82 -2.69 23.37
CA ASN A 181 -19.69 -3.15 24.19
C ASN A 181 -18.51 -2.17 24.19
N LEU A 182 -18.61 -1.05 23.45
CA LEU A 182 -17.66 0.04 23.60
C LEU A 182 -17.76 0.62 25.02
N GLN A 183 -16.61 0.85 25.64
CA GLN A 183 -16.53 1.55 26.91
C GLN A 183 -17.20 2.92 26.79
N LYS A 184 -17.95 3.34 27.81
CA LYS A 184 -18.61 4.64 27.83
C LYS A 184 -17.71 5.67 28.48
N TRP A 185 -17.14 6.57 27.68
CA TRP A 185 -16.20 7.57 28.16
C TRP A 185 -16.08 8.72 27.16
N SER A 186 -15.39 9.78 27.58
CA SER A 186 -15.04 10.90 26.72
C SER A 186 -13.57 11.26 26.98
N GLY A 187 -12.78 11.28 25.92
CA GLY A 187 -11.35 11.54 25.98
C GLY A 187 -11.00 13.02 25.83
N SER A 188 -9.73 13.33 26.04
CA SER A 188 -9.14 14.62 25.69
C SER A 188 -9.13 14.84 24.17
N SER A 189 -8.71 16.01 23.70
CA SER A 189 -8.38 16.20 22.28
C SER A 189 -7.34 15.18 21.81
N ILE A 190 -7.39 14.83 20.51
CA ILE A 190 -6.30 14.09 19.87
C ILE A 190 -5.14 15.07 19.60
N PRO A 191 -3.89 14.61 19.49
CA PRO A 191 -2.76 15.46 19.12
C PRO A 191 -3.04 16.15 17.79
N THR A 192 -2.94 17.48 17.75
CA THR A 192 -3.14 18.28 16.55
C THR A 192 -2.00 18.06 15.55
N MET A 193 -2.25 18.33 14.27
CA MET A 193 -1.22 18.28 13.21
C MET A 193 0.03 19.09 13.59
N GLY A 194 -0.16 20.31 14.11
CA GLY A 194 0.94 21.17 14.56
C GLY A 194 1.73 20.62 15.75
N GLU A 195 1.07 20.01 16.73
CA GLU A 195 1.75 19.31 17.85
C GLU A 195 2.59 18.12 17.36
N MET A 196 2.20 17.51 16.24
CA MET A 196 2.96 16.43 15.61
C MET A 196 4.07 16.92 14.67
N GLY A 197 4.15 18.22 14.39
CA GLY A 197 5.11 18.80 13.45
C GLY A 197 4.67 18.72 11.98
N PHE A 198 3.39 18.49 11.70
CA PHE A 198 2.84 18.40 10.36
C PHE A 198 1.91 19.57 10.02
N GLU A 199 1.87 19.92 8.74
CA GLU A 199 0.96 20.90 8.16
C GLU A 199 -0.32 20.20 7.65
N VAL A 200 -1.46 20.87 7.78
CA VAL A 200 -2.71 20.42 7.15
C VAL A 200 -2.58 20.63 5.64
N SER A 201 -2.77 19.57 4.87
CA SER A 201 -2.72 19.62 3.41
C SER A 201 -4.06 20.05 2.81
N GLU A 202 -4.02 20.93 1.80
CA GLU A 202 -5.18 21.29 0.97
C GLU A 202 -5.46 20.26 -0.15
N TYR A 203 -4.80 19.11 -0.11
CA TYR A 203 -4.95 18.07 -1.10
C TYR A 203 -6.38 17.52 -1.14
N HIS A 204 -6.96 17.45 -2.34
CA HIS A 204 -8.27 16.85 -2.57
C HIS A 204 -8.11 15.35 -2.77
N PHE A 205 -8.37 14.59 -1.71
CA PHE A 205 -8.31 13.13 -1.75
C PHE A 205 -9.41 12.54 -2.65
N PRO A 206 -9.15 11.41 -3.34
CA PRO A 206 -10.20 10.71 -4.08
C PRO A 206 -11.30 10.22 -3.13
N ASP A 207 -12.49 9.97 -3.68
CA ASP A 207 -13.62 9.42 -2.92
C ASP A 207 -13.38 7.96 -2.52
N ASP A 208 -14.04 7.53 -1.44
CA ASP A 208 -13.98 6.17 -0.91
C ASP A 208 -14.97 5.21 -1.59
N GLU A 209 -15.69 5.67 -2.61
CA GLU A 209 -16.67 4.90 -3.37
C GLU A 209 -16.19 4.55 -4.78
N VAL A 210 -16.59 3.35 -5.25
CA VAL A 210 -16.34 2.90 -6.61
C VAL A 210 -17.69 2.71 -7.30
N SER A 211 -17.97 3.50 -8.34
CA SER A 211 -19.26 3.42 -9.06
C SER A 211 -19.37 2.14 -9.89
N GLU A 212 -20.60 1.70 -10.16
CA GLU A 212 -20.85 0.52 -11.01
C GLU A 212 -20.42 0.78 -12.45
N THR A 213 -20.74 1.96 -12.99
CA THR A 213 -20.32 2.40 -14.32
C THR A 213 -18.80 2.32 -14.49
N LEU A 214 -18.02 2.75 -13.49
CA LEU A 214 -16.56 2.62 -13.55
C LEU A 214 -16.11 1.16 -13.65
N LEU A 215 -16.76 0.26 -12.90
CA LEU A 215 -16.42 -1.17 -12.89
C LEU A 215 -16.75 -1.82 -14.24
N GLU A 216 -17.91 -1.50 -14.81
CA GLU A 216 -18.39 -2.02 -16.10
C GLU A 216 -17.45 -1.61 -17.24
N ASP A 217 -17.01 -0.35 -17.27
CA ASP A 217 -16.09 0.18 -18.27
C ASP A 217 -14.62 -0.19 -18.01
N TYR A 218 -14.30 -0.70 -16.82
CA TYR A 218 -12.92 -0.84 -16.33
C TYR A 218 -12.05 -1.70 -17.25
N ALA A 219 -12.60 -2.80 -17.77
CA ALA A 219 -11.84 -3.75 -18.58
C ALA A 219 -11.29 -3.12 -19.85
N GLU A 220 -12.06 -2.22 -20.47
CA GLU A 220 -11.74 -1.59 -21.76
C GLU A 220 -10.90 -0.33 -21.56
N GLN A 221 -11.14 0.43 -20.49
CA GLN A 221 -10.62 1.79 -20.36
C GLN A 221 -9.39 1.93 -19.44
N ARG A 222 -9.15 0.97 -18.52
CA ARG A 222 -8.10 1.07 -17.48
C ARG A 222 -6.65 1.20 -17.99
N ASP A 223 -6.41 0.94 -19.27
CA ASP A 223 -5.07 0.97 -19.85
C ASP A 223 -4.68 2.37 -20.37
N PHE A 224 -5.63 3.30 -20.49
CA PHE A 224 -5.45 4.62 -21.09
C PHE A 224 -5.32 5.71 -20.01
N PRO A 225 -4.10 6.22 -19.71
CA PRO A 225 -3.87 7.18 -18.63
C PRO A 225 -4.52 8.56 -18.82
N ALA A 226 -4.93 8.89 -20.05
CA ALA A 226 -5.70 10.09 -20.33
C ALA A 226 -7.12 10.01 -19.74
N LEU A 227 -7.68 8.79 -19.65
CA LEU A 227 -9.01 8.54 -19.10
C LEU A 227 -8.97 8.51 -17.57
N GLN A 228 -10.01 9.05 -16.92
CA GLN A 228 -10.24 8.86 -15.49
C GLN A 228 -10.97 7.54 -15.22
N ALA A 229 -10.48 6.44 -15.81
CA ALA A 229 -11.14 5.14 -15.84
C ALA A 229 -10.66 4.16 -14.75
N THR A 230 -10.06 4.67 -13.68
CA THR A 230 -9.61 3.86 -12.55
C THR A 230 -10.13 4.46 -11.26
N SER A 231 -10.44 3.61 -10.28
CA SER A 231 -11.15 4.03 -9.06
C SER A 231 -10.36 4.93 -8.12
N ARG A 232 -9.02 5.00 -8.27
CA ARG A 232 -8.11 5.66 -7.30
C ARG A 232 -8.29 5.19 -5.84
N ILE A 233 -8.95 4.05 -5.62
CA ILE A 233 -9.28 3.50 -4.29
C ILE A 233 -8.05 3.01 -3.50
N GLY A 234 -6.86 3.06 -4.11
CA GLY A 234 -5.60 2.56 -3.53
C GLY A 234 -5.28 3.16 -2.16
N ILE A 235 -5.45 4.48 -2.00
CA ILE A 235 -5.22 5.15 -0.71
C ILE A 235 -6.16 4.64 0.39
N HIS A 236 -7.44 4.42 0.05
CA HIS A 236 -8.43 3.88 0.97
C HIS A 236 -8.15 2.41 1.33
N LEU A 237 -7.67 1.61 0.38
CA LEU A 237 -7.21 0.24 0.64
C LEU A 237 -5.91 0.18 1.45
N ARG A 238 -5.04 1.19 1.31
CA ARG A 238 -3.77 1.29 2.05
C ARG A 238 -4.00 1.57 3.54
N PHE A 239 -4.90 2.50 3.85
CA PHE A 239 -5.23 2.90 5.22
C PHE A 239 -6.50 2.25 5.76
N GLY A 240 -7.13 1.38 4.96
CA GLY A 240 -8.24 0.52 5.36
C GLY A 240 -9.49 1.29 5.76
N THR A 241 -9.74 2.45 5.15
CA THR A 241 -10.97 3.24 5.33
C THR A 241 -12.16 2.62 4.59
N VAL A 242 -11.91 1.65 3.71
CA VAL A 242 -12.92 0.86 2.99
C VAL A 242 -12.70 -0.63 3.20
N SER A 243 -13.77 -1.41 3.08
CA SER A 243 -13.68 -2.88 3.19
C SER A 243 -13.25 -3.52 1.87
N ILE A 244 -12.19 -4.33 1.92
CA ILE A 244 -11.78 -5.18 0.80
C ILE A 244 -12.87 -6.20 0.42
N ARG A 245 -13.65 -6.69 1.40
CA ARG A 245 -14.74 -7.65 1.16
C ARG A 245 -15.89 -7.00 0.41
N GLN A 246 -16.26 -5.78 0.79
CA GLN A 246 -17.28 -5.02 0.08
C GLN A 246 -16.88 -4.72 -1.36
N LEU A 247 -15.64 -4.27 -1.58
CA LEU A 247 -15.11 -4.02 -2.92
C LEU A 247 -15.04 -5.31 -3.75
N ALA A 248 -14.61 -6.42 -3.16
CA ALA A 248 -14.55 -7.71 -3.85
C ALA A 248 -15.94 -8.25 -4.22
N ARG A 249 -16.97 -8.07 -3.37
CA ARG A 249 -18.37 -8.38 -3.74
C ARG A 249 -18.81 -7.55 -4.94
N LYS A 250 -18.66 -6.23 -4.86
CA LYS A 250 -19.05 -5.34 -5.95
C LYS A 250 -18.31 -5.66 -7.26
N ALA A 251 -17.02 -5.95 -7.17
CA ALA A 251 -16.21 -6.33 -8.33
C ALA A 251 -16.60 -7.70 -8.89
N LYS A 252 -16.95 -8.68 -8.04
CA LYS A 252 -17.45 -10.00 -8.48
C LYS A 252 -18.70 -9.87 -9.34
N ASP A 253 -19.58 -8.93 -8.99
CA ASP A 253 -20.86 -8.74 -9.67
C ASP A 253 -20.74 -7.89 -10.96
N HIS A 254 -19.83 -6.90 -10.99
CA HIS A 254 -19.76 -5.94 -12.10
C HIS A 254 -18.48 -6.03 -12.96
N SER A 255 -17.36 -6.58 -12.46
CA SER A 255 -16.08 -6.53 -13.19
C SER A 255 -15.06 -7.58 -12.74
N ALA A 256 -14.98 -8.69 -13.49
CA ALA A 256 -13.98 -9.74 -13.26
C ALA A 256 -12.52 -9.22 -13.40
N VAL A 257 -12.30 -8.18 -14.21
CA VAL A 257 -10.99 -7.54 -14.37
C VAL A 257 -10.65 -6.72 -13.13
N PHE A 258 -11.56 -5.91 -12.61
CA PHE A 258 -11.32 -5.18 -11.36
C PHE A 258 -11.11 -6.13 -10.18
N LEU A 259 -11.90 -7.22 -10.10
CA LEU A 259 -11.67 -8.26 -9.10
C LEU A 259 -10.26 -8.86 -9.23
N SER A 260 -9.78 -9.08 -10.45
CA SER A 260 -8.41 -9.56 -10.68
C SER A 260 -7.34 -8.61 -10.16
N GLU A 261 -7.57 -7.29 -10.18
CA GLU A 261 -6.64 -6.31 -9.58
C GLU A 261 -6.65 -6.37 -8.06
N LEU A 262 -7.80 -6.65 -7.43
CA LEU A 262 -7.85 -6.94 -5.99
C LEU A 262 -7.10 -8.24 -5.65
N ILE A 263 -7.17 -9.25 -6.51
CA ILE A 263 -6.40 -10.50 -6.35
C ILE A 263 -4.89 -10.24 -6.48
N TRP A 264 -4.45 -9.32 -7.35
CA TRP A 264 -3.04 -8.90 -7.42
C TRP A 264 -2.55 -8.32 -6.09
N ARG A 265 -3.39 -7.55 -5.40
CA ARG A 265 -3.07 -7.04 -4.07
C ARG A 265 -2.88 -8.17 -3.06
N ASP A 266 -3.79 -9.14 -3.00
CA ASP A 266 -3.63 -10.35 -2.15
C ASP A 266 -2.38 -11.15 -2.54
N PHE A 267 -2.09 -11.29 -3.85
CA PHE A 267 -0.92 -12.00 -4.35
C PHE A 267 0.39 -11.38 -3.86
N TYR A 268 0.52 -10.06 -3.92
CA TYR A 268 1.73 -9.40 -3.42
C TYR A 268 1.85 -9.49 -1.90
N GLN A 269 0.75 -9.40 -1.16
CA GLN A 269 0.75 -9.58 0.29
C GLN A 269 1.20 -10.98 0.70
N GLN A 270 0.75 -12.03 0.00
CA GLN A 270 1.23 -13.39 0.28
C GLN A 270 2.68 -13.60 -0.14
N ILE A 271 3.16 -12.95 -1.21
CA ILE A 271 4.59 -12.98 -1.56
C ILE A 271 5.43 -12.38 -0.44
N LEU A 272 5.09 -11.17 0.02
CA LEU A 272 5.81 -10.50 1.11
C LEU A 272 5.84 -11.36 2.37
N SER A 273 4.71 -11.97 2.74
CA SER A 273 4.63 -12.81 3.94
C SER A 273 5.38 -14.14 3.83
N ASN A 274 5.38 -14.79 2.67
CA ASN A 274 6.00 -16.11 2.51
C ASN A 274 7.47 -16.04 2.09
N PHE A 275 7.92 -14.91 1.54
CA PHE A 275 9.29 -14.68 1.07
C PHE A 275 9.83 -13.35 1.64
N PRO A 276 10.00 -13.23 2.97
CA PRO A 276 10.25 -11.96 3.65
C PRO A 276 11.53 -11.23 3.21
N GLU A 277 12.47 -11.93 2.57
CA GLU A 277 13.67 -11.32 2.00
C GLU A 277 13.35 -10.24 0.95
N VAL A 278 12.21 -10.34 0.24
CA VAL A 278 11.79 -9.29 -0.72
C VAL A 278 11.53 -7.95 -0.02
N GLY A 279 11.01 -7.99 1.20
CA GLY A 279 10.79 -6.80 2.05
C GLY A 279 12.07 -6.27 2.70
N LYS A 280 13.20 -6.98 2.57
CA LYS A 280 14.54 -6.56 3.02
C LYS A 280 15.40 -6.05 1.87
N GLY A 281 14.77 -5.72 0.74
CA GLY A 281 15.45 -5.24 -0.46
C GLY A 281 16.17 -6.32 -1.25
N LYS A 282 15.92 -7.63 -1.03
CA LYS A 282 16.49 -8.70 -1.87
C LYS A 282 15.62 -8.94 -3.10
N ALA A 283 16.27 -9.25 -4.23
CA ALA A 283 15.56 -9.73 -5.40
C ALA A 283 14.88 -11.08 -5.07
N PHE A 284 13.62 -11.25 -5.48
CA PHE A 284 12.94 -12.55 -5.36
C PHE A 284 13.71 -13.64 -6.11
N ARG A 285 14.21 -13.32 -7.31
CA ARG A 285 15.17 -14.13 -8.05
C ARG A 285 16.58 -13.73 -7.63
N SER A 286 17.17 -14.44 -6.66
CA SER A 286 18.46 -14.12 -6.04
C SER A 286 19.60 -13.84 -7.03
N ALA A 287 19.65 -14.52 -8.18
CA ALA A 287 20.64 -14.27 -9.24
C ALA A 287 20.66 -12.80 -9.74
N TYR A 288 19.53 -12.09 -9.64
CA TYR A 288 19.42 -10.70 -10.08
C TYR A 288 20.09 -9.72 -9.10
N ASP A 289 20.40 -10.15 -7.87
CA ASP A 289 21.22 -9.34 -6.97
C ASP A 289 22.68 -9.20 -7.44
N LEU A 290 23.11 -10.01 -8.42
CA LEU A 290 24.43 -9.90 -9.06
C LEU A 290 24.48 -8.86 -10.18
N ILE A 291 23.34 -8.25 -10.56
CA ILE A 291 23.31 -7.21 -11.59
C ILE A 291 24.14 -6.02 -11.10
N ARG A 292 25.13 -5.64 -11.91
CA ARG A 292 25.92 -4.43 -11.67
C ARG A 292 25.13 -3.23 -12.18
N TRP A 293 24.31 -2.67 -11.30
CA TRP A 293 23.56 -1.44 -11.57
C TRP A 293 24.52 -0.28 -11.83
N ARG A 294 24.13 0.59 -12.77
CA ARG A 294 24.74 1.91 -12.93
C ARG A 294 24.17 2.82 -11.85
N TYR A 295 24.97 3.76 -11.38
CA TYR A 295 24.43 4.89 -10.62
C TYR A 295 25.03 6.17 -11.17
N ASP A 296 24.15 7.05 -11.61
CA ASP A 296 24.46 8.41 -11.98
C ASP A 296 23.41 9.29 -11.30
N LYS A 297 23.88 10.21 -10.44
CA LYS A 297 23.02 11.05 -9.61
C LYS A 297 22.18 12.01 -10.45
N ASP A 298 22.73 12.50 -11.55
CA ASP A 298 22.06 13.45 -12.43
C ASP A 298 21.01 12.74 -13.30
N ASP A 299 21.31 11.54 -13.79
CA ASP A 299 20.32 10.71 -14.48
C ASP A 299 19.14 10.37 -13.56
N PHE A 300 19.41 9.97 -12.31
CA PHE A 300 18.36 9.68 -11.33
C PHE A 300 17.51 10.92 -11.04
N LYS A 301 18.15 12.08 -10.83
CA LYS A 301 17.46 13.34 -10.59
C LYS A 301 16.55 13.74 -11.76
N LYS A 302 17.04 13.62 -13.01
CA LYS A 302 16.22 13.87 -14.21
C LYS A 302 15.01 12.95 -14.29
N TRP A 303 15.15 11.68 -13.92
CA TRP A 303 14.03 10.76 -13.81
C TRP A 303 13.04 11.20 -12.72
N CYS A 304 13.51 11.50 -11.50
CA CYS A 304 12.65 11.98 -10.42
C CYS A 304 11.86 13.23 -10.81
N GLU A 305 12.50 14.19 -11.51
CA GLU A 305 11.88 15.46 -11.91
C GLU A 305 11.02 15.37 -13.19
N GLY A 306 11.03 14.26 -13.92
CA GLY A 306 10.36 14.15 -15.21
C GLY A 306 10.98 15.06 -16.28
N LYS A 307 12.31 14.99 -16.42
CA LYS A 307 13.14 15.71 -17.40
C LYS A 307 14.06 14.76 -18.18
N THR A 308 13.53 13.59 -18.54
CA THR A 308 14.27 12.53 -19.23
C THR A 308 14.33 12.72 -20.75
N GLY A 309 13.46 13.57 -21.30
CA GLY A 309 13.26 13.70 -22.74
C GLY A 309 12.43 12.56 -23.34
N TYR A 310 11.78 11.75 -22.49
CA TYR A 310 10.82 10.72 -22.88
C TYR A 310 9.41 11.12 -22.41
N PRO A 311 8.52 11.59 -23.31
CA PRO A 311 7.31 12.33 -22.89
C PRO A 311 6.37 11.55 -21.98
N LEU A 312 6.16 10.24 -22.21
CA LEU A 312 5.30 9.42 -21.35
C LEU A 312 5.92 9.18 -19.96
N VAL A 313 7.26 9.07 -19.89
CA VAL A 313 7.98 8.91 -18.62
C VAL A 313 7.88 10.21 -17.84
N ASP A 314 8.17 11.34 -18.49
CA ASP A 314 8.14 12.68 -17.89
C ASP A 314 6.73 13.04 -17.41
N ALA A 315 5.70 12.78 -18.21
CA ALA A 315 4.31 12.96 -17.82
C ALA A 315 3.95 12.15 -16.57
N GLY A 316 4.42 10.89 -16.49
CA GLY A 316 4.24 10.04 -15.33
C GLY A 316 4.88 10.59 -14.07
N MET A 317 6.15 10.95 -14.15
CA MET A 317 6.91 11.46 -13.00
C MET A 317 6.36 12.81 -12.53
N ARG A 318 5.91 13.67 -13.44
CA ARG A 318 5.24 14.93 -13.10
C ARG A 318 3.86 14.69 -12.47
N GLN A 319 3.09 13.71 -12.96
CA GLN A 319 1.84 13.30 -12.31
C GLN A 319 2.09 12.84 -10.87
N LEU A 320 3.08 11.96 -10.67
CA LEU A 320 3.46 11.47 -9.35
C LEU A 320 3.83 12.62 -8.41
N ASN A 321 4.70 13.52 -8.85
CA ASN A 321 5.18 14.61 -8.00
C ASN A 321 4.09 15.64 -7.68
N ALA A 322 3.19 15.89 -8.63
CA ALA A 322 2.15 16.90 -8.46
C ALA A 322 0.99 16.41 -7.57
N ILE A 323 0.60 15.13 -7.70
CA ILE A 323 -0.62 14.62 -7.05
C ILE A 323 -0.43 13.33 -6.24
N GLY A 324 0.80 12.86 -6.05
CA GLY A 324 1.10 11.65 -5.28
C GLY A 324 0.41 10.38 -5.83
N PHE A 325 0.06 10.38 -7.11
CA PHE A 325 -0.57 9.27 -7.83
C PHE A 325 0.04 9.16 -9.21
N MET A 326 0.22 7.94 -9.69
CA MET A 326 0.61 7.71 -11.09
C MET A 326 -0.25 6.58 -11.64
N HIS A 327 -0.77 6.74 -12.86
CA HIS A 327 -1.55 5.69 -13.50
C HIS A 327 -0.74 4.38 -13.61
N ASN A 328 -1.34 3.21 -13.33
CA ASN A 328 -0.61 1.94 -13.24
C ASN A 328 0.21 1.61 -14.51
N ARG A 329 -0.38 1.81 -15.70
CA ARG A 329 0.33 1.65 -16.98
C ARG A 329 1.61 2.50 -17.02
N VAL A 330 1.56 3.71 -16.49
CA VAL A 330 2.69 4.65 -16.51
C VAL A 330 3.69 4.30 -15.41
N ARG A 331 3.25 3.80 -14.23
CA ARG A 331 4.14 3.21 -13.21
C ARG A 331 5.03 2.12 -13.81
N MET A 332 4.45 1.23 -14.61
CA MET A 332 5.20 0.16 -15.31
C MET A 332 6.25 0.73 -16.28
N VAL A 333 5.90 1.78 -17.03
CA VAL A 333 6.79 2.40 -18.01
C VAL A 333 7.94 3.15 -17.32
N THR A 334 7.65 3.96 -16.31
CA THR A 334 8.65 4.74 -15.57
C THR A 334 9.59 3.83 -14.78
N ALA A 335 9.08 2.77 -14.15
CA ALA A 335 9.90 1.79 -13.44
C ALA A 335 10.78 0.98 -14.39
N SER A 336 10.26 0.57 -15.55
CA SER A 336 11.08 -0.06 -16.59
C SER A 336 12.12 0.90 -17.15
N PHE A 337 11.80 2.18 -17.31
CA PHE A 337 12.77 3.16 -17.80
C PHE A 337 13.94 3.31 -16.82
N LEU A 338 13.65 3.47 -15.53
CA LEU A 338 14.71 3.56 -14.52
C LEU A 338 15.59 2.29 -14.48
N SER A 339 14.96 1.13 -14.32
CA SER A 339 15.67 -0.14 -14.11
C SER A 339 16.33 -0.69 -15.37
N LYS A 340 15.80 -0.42 -16.57
CA LYS A 340 16.30 -1.00 -17.82
C LYS A 340 16.94 0.03 -18.74
N HIS A 341 16.32 1.19 -18.96
CA HIS A 341 16.94 2.21 -19.81
C HIS A 341 18.11 2.88 -19.12
N LEU A 342 17.92 3.34 -17.88
CA LEU A 342 18.98 3.96 -17.12
C LEU A 342 19.88 2.94 -16.41
N LEU A 343 19.45 1.68 -16.32
CA LEU A 343 20.12 0.61 -15.58
C LEU A 343 20.44 1.03 -14.13
N ILE A 344 19.56 1.84 -13.54
CA ILE A 344 19.67 2.29 -12.15
C ILE A 344 18.96 1.26 -11.26
N ASP A 345 19.52 1.00 -10.08
CA ASP A 345 18.95 0.05 -9.13
C ASP A 345 17.49 0.39 -8.82
N TRP A 346 16.61 -0.59 -9.03
CA TRP A 346 15.17 -0.47 -8.86
C TRP A 346 14.78 -0.05 -7.43
N ARG A 347 15.61 -0.36 -6.44
CA ARG A 347 15.41 0.03 -5.03
C ARG A 347 15.38 1.54 -4.83
N LEU A 348 16.12 2.29 -5.65
CA LEU A 348 16.11 3.75 -5.60
C LEU A 348 14.77 4.30 -6.11
N GLY A 349 14.23 3.68 -7.15
CA GLY A 349 12.89 4.00 -7.64
C GLY A 349 11.79 3.58 -6.68
N GLU A 350 11.94 2.42 -6.05
CA GLU A 350 11.03 1.92 -5.01
C GLU A 350 10.94 2.91 -3.85
N ALA A 351 12.08 3.39 -3.35
CA ALA A 351 12.16 4.39 -2.29
C ALA A 351 11.54 5.74 -2.72
N TYR A 352 11.81 6.20 -3.95
CA TYR A 352 11.18 7.43 -4.46
C TYR A 352 9.66 7.31 -4.58
N PHE A 353 9.16 6.15 -5.01
CA PHE A 353 7.72 5.87 -5.04
C PHE A 353 7.15 5.81 -3.62
N ALA A 354 7.86 5.25 -2.65
CA ALA A 354 7.45 5.23 -1.25
C ALA A 354 7.34 6.64 -0.65
N GLU A 355 8.22 7.55 -1.06
CA GLU A 355 8.18 8.96 -0.66
C GLU A 355 6.97 9.68 -1.26
N LYS A 356 6.67 9.48 -2.55
CA LYS A 356 5.69 10.30 -3.28
C LYS A 356 4.27 9.73 -3.32
N LEU A 357 4.10 8.41 -3.30
CA LEU A 357 2.78 7.79 -3.50
C LEU A 357 1.91 7.91 -2.25
N LEU A 358 0.70 8.46 -2.46
CA LEU A 358 -0.38 8.45 -1.47
C LEU A 358 -0.86 7.04 -1.15
N ASP A 359 -0.84 6.16 -2.17
CA ASP A 359 -1.26 4.76 -2.07
C ASP A 359 -0.09 3.79 -1.83
N TYR A 360 1.06 4.29 -1.36
CA TYR A 360 2.22 3.45 -1.10
C TYR A 360 1.87 2.32 -0.13
N ASP A 361 1.90 1.09 -0.64
CA ASP A 361 1.83 -0.17 0.09
C ASP A 361 3.08 -0.96 -0.23
N MET A 362 3.82 -1.42 0.80
CA MET A 362 5.12 -2.04 0.57
C MET A 362 5.01 -3.28 -0.33
N ALA A 363 4.02 -4.14 -0.09
CA ALA A 363 3.86 -5.38 -0.85
C ALA A 363 3.60 -5.07 -2.34
N ALA A 364 2.65 -4.18 -2.62
CA ALA A 364 2.31 -3.81 -3.99
C ALA A 364 3.44 -3.03 -4.69
N ASN A 365 4.10 -2.10 -3.98
CA ASN A 365 5.19 -1.30 -4.54
C ASN A 365 6.41 -2.18 -4.85
N ASN A 366 6.87 -2.98 -3.88
CA ASN A 366 7.98 -3.90 -4.05
C ASN A 366 7.70 -4.89 -5.18
N GLY A 367 6.52 -5.50 -5.18
CA GLY A 367 6.08 -6.41 -6.23
C GLY A 367 6.11 -5.78 -7.63
N GLY A 368 5.58 -4.56 -7.77
CA GLY A 368 5.58 -3.82 -9.03
C GLY A 368 6.99 -3.46 -9.53
N TRP A 369 7.88 -3.01 -8.64
CA TRP A 369 9.26 -2.69 -8.97
C TRP A 369 10.07 -3.92 -9.38
N GLN A 370 9.94 -5.01 -8.62
CA GLN A 370 10.59 -6.27 -8.94
C GLN A 370 10.06 -6.87 -10.25
N TRP A 371 8.76 -6.73 -10.53
CA TRP A 371 8.18 -7.12 -11.81
C TRP A 371 8.78 -6.31 -12.98
N ALA A 372 8.91 -4.99 -12.83
CA ALA A 372 9.47 -4.11 -13.85
C ALA A 372 10.96 -4.40 -14.11
N ALA A 373 11.73 -4.63 -13.04
CA ALA A 373 13.15 -4.97 -13.08
C ALA A 373 13.43 -6.38 -13.60
N GLY A 374 12.43 -7.27 -13.65
CA GLY A 374 12.61 -8.67 -14.06
C GLY A 374 13.06 -9.61 -12.92
N SER A 375 13.25 -9.06 -11.71
CA SER A 375 13.76 -9.79 -10.53
C SER A 375 12.65 -10.45 -9.71
N GLY A 376 11.39 -10.14 -9.97
CA GLY A 376 10.24 -10.55 -9.16
C GLY A 376 9.58 -11.89 -9.53
N THR A 377 8.51 -12.18 -8.81
CA THR A 377 7.51 -13.22 -9.12
C THR A 377 6.74 -12.86 -10.38
N ASP A 378 6.44 -13.83 -11.24
CA ASP A 378 5.75 -13.61 -12.52
C ASP A 378 6.35 -12.46 -13.37
N ALA A 379 7.63 -12.16 -13.15
CA ALA A 379 8.25 -11.00 -13.76
C ALA A 379 8.44 -11.21 -15.26
N ALA A 380 8.21 -10.13 -16.02
CA ALA A 380 8.52 -10.08 -17.44
C ALA A 380 9.96 -10.58 -17.68
N PRO A 381 10.20 -11.43 -18.70
CA PRO A 381 11.56 -11.83 -19.05
C PRO A 381 12.45 -10.59 -19.18
N TYR A 382 13.69 -10.65 -18.69
CA TYR A 382 14.52 -9.46 -18.59
C TYR A 382 14.74 -8.77 -19.94
N PHE A 383 14.74 -9.55 -21.03
CA PHE A 383 14.88 -9.05 -22.39
C PHE A 383 13.66 -8.26 -22.91
N ARG A 384 12.52 -8.30 -22.19
CA ARG A 384 11.36 -7.43 -22.42
C ARG A 384 11.63 -6.05 -21.81
N ILE A 385 12.13 -5.16 -22.66
CA ILE A 385 12.41 -3.76 -22.35
C ILE A 385 11.35 -2.91 -23.05
N PHE A 386 10.54 -2.15 -22.30
CA PHE A 386 9.48 -1.34 -22.89
C PHE A 386 10.07 -0.20 -23.71
N ASN A 387 9.69 -0.07 -24.98
CA ASN A 387 9.98 1.17 -25.72
C ASN A 387 8.98 2.26 -25.29
N PRO A 388 9.41 3.34 -24.61
CA PRO A 388 8.47 4.34 -24.08
C PRO A 388 7.66 5.04 -25.18
N ALA A 389 8.24 5.27 -26.36
CA ALA A 389 7.52 5.87 -27.49
C ALA A 389 6.42 4.94 -28.02
N ALA A 390 6.71 3.64 -28.14
CA ALA A 390 5.69 2.65 -28.53
C ALA A 390 4.59 2.50 -27.46
N GLN A 391 4.93 2.64 -26.17
CA GLN A 391 3.92 2.67 -25.10
C GLN A 391 3.05 3.92 -25.19
N ALA A 392 3.63 5.09 -25.49
CA ALA A 392 2.89 6.34 -25.69
C ALA A 392 1.92 6.21 -26.86
N GLN A 393 2.38 5.75 -28.02
CA GLN A 393 1.54 5.55 -29.20
C GLN A 393 0.35 4.62 -28.93
N ARG A 394 0.55 3.58 -28.12
CA ARG A 394 -0.48 2.58 -27.83
C ARG A 394 -1.50 3.06 -26.78
N PHE A 395 -1.04 3.69 -25.70
CA PHE A 395 -1.87 3.97 -24.53
C PHE A 395 -2.26 5.44 -24.38
N ASP A 396 -1.59 6.35 -25.09
CA ASP A 396 -1.97 7.76 -25.21
C ASP A 396 -1.94 8.18 -26.69
N PRO A 397 -2.75 7.56 -27.57
CA PRO A 397 -2.66 7.73 -29.02
C PRO A 397 -2.89 9.18 -29.49
N LYS A 398 -3.61 9.98 -28.69
CA LYS A 398 -3.89 11.40 -28.95
C LYS A 398 -2.90 12.36 -28.25
N GLY A 399 -2.01 11.83 -27.41
CA GLY A 399 -1.08 12.60 -26.60
C GLY A 399 -1.76 13.46 -25.53
N GLU A 400 -2.99 13.13 -25.12
CA GLU A 400 -3.78 13.95 -24.18
C GLU A 400 -3.18 13.89 -22.78
N TYR A 401 -2.75 12.72 -22.34
CA TYR A 401 -2.08 12.56 -21.05
C TYR A 401 -0.73 13.27 -21.04
N ILE A 402 0.07 13.11 -22.11
CA ILE A 402 1.37 13.78 -22.24
C ILE A 402 1.20 15.30 -22.23
N LYS A 403 0.32 15.87 -23.07
CA LYS A 403 0.09 17.32 -23.12
C LYS A 403 -0.38 17.91 -21.80
N LYS A 404 -1.16 17.16 -21.02
CA LYS A 404 -1.62 17.59 -19.70
C LYS A 404 -0.46 17.80 -18.71
N TRP A 405 0.52 16.91 -18.71
CA TRP A 405 1.61 16.91 -17.72
C TRP A 405 2.93 17.49 -18.24
N VAL A 406 3.08 17.60 -19.55
CA VAL A 406 4.23 18.16 -20.26
C VAL A 406 3.71 19.21 -21.25
N PRO A 407 3.21 20.36 -20.76
CA PRO A 407 2.63 21.39 -21.62
C PRO A 407 3.64 22.00 -22.62
N GLU A 408 4.94 21.94 -22.29
CA GLU A 408 6.03 22.43 -23.14
C GLU A 408 6.48 21.44 -24.23
N ILE A 409 5.79 20.30 -24.39
CA ILE A 409 6.16 19.31 -25.40
C ILE A 409 6.18 19.90 -26.82
N GLY A 410 7.29 19.70 -27.54
CA GLY A 410 7.49 20.23 -28.89
C GLY A 410 8.02 21.67 -28.95
N THR A 411 8.31 22.30 -27.80
CA THR A 411 9.07 23.56 -27.74
C THR A 411 10.55 23.29 -27.46
N SER A 412 11.38 24.34 -27.58
CA SER A 412 12.80 24.28 -27.20
C SER A 412 13.05 24.13 -25.70
N GLU A 413 12.02 24.25 -24.86
CA GLU A 413 12.13 24.10 -23.40
C GLU A 413 12.08 22.62 -22.98
N TYR A 414 11.51 21.74 -23.81
CA TYR A 414 11.46 20.31 -23.54
C TYR A 414 12.84 19.67 -23.82
N PRO A 415 13.42 18.90 -22.87
CA PRO A 415 14.76 18.36 -23.03
C PRO A 415 14.84 17.30 -24.12
N GLU A 416 15.98 17.24 -24.79
CA GLU A 416 16.34 16.12 -25.65
C GLU A 416 16.44 14.80 -24.86
N PRO A 417 16.21 13.64 -25.50
CA PRO A 417 16.34 12.34 -24.85
C PRO A 417 17.70 12.15 -24.17
N MET A 418 17.69 11.90 -22.86
CA MET A 418 18.91 11.74 -22.06
C MET A 418 19.73 10.48 -22.41
N VAL A 419 19.13 9.54 -23.14
CA VAL A 419 19.76 8.29 -23.57
C VAL A 419 19.09 7.79 -24.85
N ASP A 420 19.86 7.23 -25.79
CA ASP A 420 19.30 6.54 -26.95
C ASP A 420 18.69 5.17 -26.57
N HIS A 421 17.52 4.85 -27.13
CA HIS A 421 16.80 3.63 -26.78
C HIS A 421 17.55 2.36 -27.17
N LYS A 422 18.20 2.33 -28.35
CA LYS A 422 18.89 1.15 -28.84
C LYS A 422 20.13 0.88 -27.98
N MET A 423 20.93 1.91 -27.71
CA MET A 423 22.09 1.84 -26.82
C MET A 423 21.68 1.39 -25.41
N ALA A 424 20.62 1.98 -24.84
CA ALA A 424 20.12 1.63 -23.52
C ALA A 424 19.68 0.16 -23.44
N ARG A 425 19.00 -0.33 -24.48
CA ARG A 425 18.57 -1.72 -24.61
C ARG A 425 19.75 -2.68 -24.65
N GLU A 426 20.74 -2.42 -25.49
CA GLU A 426 21.94 -3.26 -25.61
C GLU A 426 22.69 -3.35 -24.27
N ARG A 427 22.92 -2.20 -23.62
CA ARG A 427 23.54 -2.14 -22.29
C ARG A 427 22.79 -2.96 -21.24
N CYS A 428 21.46 -2.86 -21.20
CA CYS A 428 20.66 -3.63 -20.25
C CYS A 428 20.77 -5.14 -20.51
N LEU A 429 20.70 -5.58 -21.76
CA LEU A 429 20.80 -7.00 -22.10
C LEU A 429 22.17 -7.58 -21.72
N GLU A 430 23.24 -6.84 -21.99
CA GLU A 430 24.60 -7.24 -21.62
C GLU A 430 24.76 -7.38 -20.10
N ALA A 431 24.33 -6.37 -19.34
CA ALA A 431 24.45 -6.36 -17.88
C ALA A 431 23.69 -7.52 -17.23
N TYR A 432 22.45 -7.76 -17.68
CA TYR A 432 21.63 -8.85 -17.16
C TYR A 432 22.20 -10.21 -17.55
N LYS A 433 22.62 -10.39 -18.82
CA LYS A 433 23.23 -11.64 -19.27
C LYS A 433 24.47 -11.98 -18.44
N LYS A 434 25.37 -11.00 -18.22
CA LYS A 434 26.58 -11.18 -17.42
C LYS A 434 26.28 -11.63 -15.99
N ALA A 435 25.29 -11.01 -15.33
CA ALA A 435 24.89 -11.37 -13.98
C ALA A 435 24.29 -12.78 -13.90
N LEU A 436 23.43 -13.13 -14.87
CA LEU A 436 22.78 -14.43 -14.90
C LEU A 436 23.72 -15.57 -15.32
N ASP A 437 24.71 -15.29 -16.17
CA ASP A 437 25.76 -16.25 -16.50
C ASP A 437 26.71 -16.47 -15.32
N GLN A 438 26.95 -15.45 -14.47
CA GLN A 438 27.72 -15.60 -13.22
C GLN A 438 26.99 -16.43 -12.15
N ALA A 439 25.66 -16.46 -12.17
CA ALA A 439 24.85 -17.22 -11.21
C ALA A 439 24.70 -18.71 -11.56
N ARG A 440 25.13 -19.11 -12.76
CA ARG A 440 25.15 -20.50 -13.24
C ARG A 440 26.49 -21.13 -12.90
#